data_AF-A0A2C5YLY8-F1
#
_entry.id   AF-A0A2C5YLY8-F1
#
_cell.length_a   1.000
_cell.length_b   1.000
_cell.length_c   1.000
_cell.angle_alpha   90.00
_cell.angle_beta   90.00
_cell.angle_gamma   90.00
#
_symmetry.space_group_name_H-M   'P 1'
#
loop_
_entity.id
_entity.type
_entity.pdbx_description
1 polymer ?
#
loop_
_entity_poly.entity_id
_entity_poly.type
_entity_poly.pdbx_seq_one_letter_code
_entity_poly.pdbx_strand_id
1 'polypeptide(L)'
;MTTPSTHSLPEHWTELTASRQQRALCLTALQALQRSCTETHHKTSLPDCPPCHAQALDVLKRRYTESPRREWFTQRRAFLHELEGLFQDVGEGRRGVEAVEARVEAEKEAWYRGVGMPDGGMEAVDAFAEKVSSIINSTAPTPTEEPQQLKDVYISTFFTPTPPSLTPYLESYRTSSQPLEAIIDAIVSDMSLSRANQPARHHHSARLNELRRAKSAFELNRLQAKSRAQAKRKAAAARADALAVRDELRLPRFGGGG
;
A
#
# COMPACT_ATOMS: atom_id res chain seq x y z
N MET A 1 7.55 -13.35 23.07
CA MET A 1 6.74 -14.12 22.11
C MET A 1 5.52 -13.27 21.79
N THR A 2 5.65 -12.41 20.78
CA THR A 2 4.57 -11.54 20.29
C THR A 2 3.66 -12.37 19.40
N THR A 3 2.40 -12.52 19.80
CA THR A 3 1.34 -13.12 18.99
C THR A 3 1.27 -12.40 17.64
N PRO A 4 1.31 -13.09 16.50
CA PRO A 4 1.08 -12.47 15.21
C PRO A 4 -0.33 -11.89 15.22
N SER A 5 -0.41 -10.58 14.95
CA SER A 5 -1.67 -9.85 14.87
C SER A 5 -2.57 -10.54 13.85
N THR A 6 -3.62 -11.22 14.33
CA THR A 6 -4.62 -11.95 13.52
C THR A 6 -5.61 -10.98 12.86
N HIS A 7 -5.19 -9.75 12.61
CA HIS A 7 -5.92 -8.74 11.87
C HIS A 7 -5.33 -8.67 10.46
N SER A 8 -5.41 -9.77 9.70
CA SER A 8 -5.47 -9.61 8.25
C SER A 8 -6.81 -8.93 7.99
N LEU A 9 -6.79 -7.70 7.49
CA LEU A 9 -7.97 -7.05 6.92
C LEU A 9 -8.49 -7.98 5.83
N PRO A 10 -9.63 -8.68 6.01
CA PRO A 10 -10.10 -9.57 4.97
C PRO A 10 -10.39 -8.71 3.76
N GLU A 11 -9.81 -9.12 2.64
CA GLU A 11 -9.46 -8.21 1.57
C GLU A 11 -10.71 -7.60 0.98
N HIS A 12 -10.68 -6.29 0.79
CA HIS A 12 -11.79 -5.53 0.22
C HIS A 12 -12.32 -6.11 -1.10
N TRP A 13 -11.52 -6.88 -1.85
CA TRP A 13 -11.96 -7.57 -3.06
C TRP A 13 -12.77 -8.85 -2.79
N THR A 14 -12.51 -9.59 -1.71
CA THR A 14 -13.37 -10.72 -1.29
C THR A 14 -14.74 -10.20 -0.85
N GLU A 15 -14.75 -9.07 -0.14
CA GLU A 15 -15.96 -8.35 0.26
C GLU A 15 -16.76 -7.87 -0.96
N LEU A 16 -16.08 -7.37 -2.01
CA LEU A 16 -16.73 -6.97 -3.26
C LEU A 16 -17.28 -8.16 -4.04
N THR A 17 -16.53 -9.25 -4.14
CA THR A 17 -16.96 -10.48 -4.82
C THR A 17 -18.18 -11.08 -4.11
N ALA A 18 -18.16 -11.14 -2.78
CA ALA A 18 -19.32 -11.54 -1.97
C ALA A 18 -20.52 -10.61 -2.23
N SER A 19 -20.29 -9.30 -2.32
CA SER A 19 -21.34 -8.33 -2.62
C SER A 19 -21.99 -8.52 -4.00
N ARG A 20 -21.18 -8.88 -5.01
CA ARG A 20 -21.70 -9.21 -6.35
C ARG A 20 -22.54 -10.48 -6.34
N GLN A 21 -22.05 -11.54 -5.69
CA GLN A 21 -22.80 -12.80 -5.57
C GLN A 21 -24.14 -12.58 -4.87
N GLN A 22 -24.16 -11.81 -3.78
CA GLN A 22 -25.38 -11.51 -3.05
C GLN A 22 -26.35 -10.64 -3.88
N ARG A 23 -25.83 -9.68 -4.66
CA ARG A 23 -26.64 -8.91 -5.61
C ARG A 23 -27.29 -9.81 -6.66
N ALA A 24 -26.56 -10.78 -7.21
CA ALA A 24 -27.11 -11.73 -8.18
C ALA A 24 -28.24 -12.59 -7.58
N LEU A 25 -28.06 -13.06 -6.33
CA LEU A 25 -29.11 -13.79 -5.61
C LEU A 25 -30.36 -12.92 -5.36
N CYS A 26 -30.16 -11.67 -4.95
CA CYS A 26 -31.24 -10.70 -4.75
C CYS A 26 -32.02 -10.44 -6.04
N LEU A 27 -31.33 -10.24 -7.18
CA LEU A 27 -31.97 -10.06 -8.48
C LEU A 27 -32.78 -11.29 -8.90
N THR A 28 -32.24 -12.48 -8.68
CA THR A 28 -32.92 -13.74 -8.99
C THR A 28 -34.21 -13.87 -8.17
N ALA A 29 -34.17 -13.52 -6.88
CA ALA A 29 -35.34 -13.52 -6.01
C ALA A 29 -36.41 -12.50 -6.48
N LEU A 30 -36.01 -11.28 -6.86
CA LEU A 30 -36.93 -10.27 -7.39
C LEU A 30 -37.57 -10.71 -8.72
N GLN A 31 -36.82 -11.35 -9.60
CA GLN A 31 -37.36 -11.91 -10.86
C GLN A 31 -38.33 -13.07 -10.61
N ALA A 32 -38.06 -13.93 -9.62
CA ALA A 32 -38.99 -14.98 -9.22
C ALA A 32 -40.30 -14.37 -8.68
N LEU A 33 -40.19 -13.32 -7.85
CA LEU A 33 -41.34 -12.59 -7.33
C LEU A 33 -42.14 -11.91 -8.44
N GLN A 34 -41.48 -11.30 -9.42
CA GLN A 34 -42.14 -10.68 -10.58
C GLN A 34 -42.95 -11.71 -11.38
N ARG A 35 -42.37 -12.90 -11.65
CA ARG A 35 -43.09 -13.99 -12.32
C ARG A 35 -44.33 -14.43 -11.52
N SER A 36 -44.15 -14.67 -10.23
CA SER A 36 -45.28 -15.04 -9.35
C SER A 36 -46.36 -13.95 -9.31
N CYS A 37 -45.98 -12.67 -9.30
CA CYS A 37 -46.92 -11.55 -9.36
C CYS A 37 -47.73 -11.54 -10.66
N THR A 38 -47.08 -11.76 -11.81
CA THR A 38 -47.77 -11.82 -13.11
C THR A 38 -48.76 -12.97 -13.19
N GLU A 39 -48.44 -14.11 -12.57
CA GLU A 39 -49.28 -15.31 -12.59
C GLU A 39 -50.48 -15.20 -11.63
N THR A 40 -50.27 -14.65 -10.43
CA THR A 40 -51.27 -14.66 -9.34
C THR A 40 -52.07 -13.37 -9.24
N HIS A 41 -51.44 -12.22 -9.52
CA HIS A 41 -52.04 -10.89 -9.37
C HIS A 41 -52.25 -10.18 -10.71
N HIS A 42 -51.80 -10.76 -11.82
CA HIS A 42 -51.94 -10.23 -13.19
C HIS A 42 -51.37 -8.83 -13.41
N LYS A 43 -50.44 -8.40 -12.56
CA LYS A 43 -49.75 -7.11 -12.71
C LYS A 43 -48.40 -7.33 -13.36
N THR A 44 -48.08 -6.50 -14.34
CA THR A 44 -46.80 -6.52 -15.08
C THR A 44 -45.65 -5.90 -14.29
N SER A 45 -45.96 -5.04 -13.33
CA SER A 45 -44.99 -4.30 -12.52
C SER A 45 -45.17 -4.58 -11.02
N LEU A 46 -44.07 -4.78 -10.30
CA LEU A 46 -44.09 -5.01 -8.84
C LEU A 46 -44.60 -3.81 -8.04
N PRO A 47 -44.21 -2.55 -8.31
CA PRO A 47 -44.72 -1.37 -7.60
C PRO A 47 -46.23 -1.20 -7.69
N ASP A 48 -46.85 -1.62 -8.80
CA ASP A 48 -48.29 -1.52 -8.99
C ASP A 48 -49.05 -2.54 -8.13
N CYS A 49 -48.37 -3.52 -7.53
CA CYS A 49 -48.92 -4.57 -6.69
C CYS A 49 -48.50 -4.37 -5.23
N PRO A 50 -49.30 -3.72 -4.36
CA PRO A 50 -48.92 -3.46 -2.97
C PRO A 50 -48.35 -4.67 -2.19
N PRO A 51 -48.95 -5.89 -2.25
CA PRO A 51 -48.39 -7.04 -1.53
C PRO A 51 -47.03 -7.48 -2.07
N CYS A 52 -46.85 -7.52 -3.40
CA CYS A 52 -45.58 -7.90 -4.01
C CYS A 52 -44.53 -6.77 -3.90
N HIS A 53 -44.95 -5.51 -3.85
CA HIS A 53 -44.06 -4.38 -3.64
C HIS A 53 -43.45 -4.44 -2.24
N ALA A 54 -44.26 -4.67 -1.21
CA ALA A 54 -43.77 -4.87 0.16
C ALA A 54 -42.78 -6.05 0.24
N GLN A 55 -43.10 -7.19 -0.39
CA GLN A 55 -42.19 -8.33 -0.45
C GLN A 55 -40.88 -8.02 -1.20
N ALA A 56 -40.94 -7.23 -2.28
CA ALA A 56 -39.75 -6.81 -3.01
C ALA A 56 -38.84 -5.92 -2.15
N LEU A 57 -39.43 -5.01 -1.36
CA LEU A 57 -38.69 -4.18 -0.42
C LEU A 57 -38.06 -5.04 0.69
N ASP A 58 -38.76 -6.05 1.19
CA ASP A 58 -38.20 -6.98 2.18
C ASP A 58 -37.02 -7.78 1.62
N VAL A 59 -37.07 -8.20 0.35
CA VAL A 59 -35.94 -8.88 -0.32
C VAL A 59 -34.74 -7.94 -0.42
N LEU A 60 -34.96 -6.69 -0.84
CA LEU A 60 -33.91 -5.68 -0.94
C LEU A 60 -33.29 -5.33 0.43
N LYS A 61 -34.12 -5.20 1.46
CA LYS A 61 -33.67 -4.93 2.83
C LYS A 61 -32.81 -6.07 3.37
N ARG A 62 -33.27 -7.32 3.24
CA ARG A 62 -32.53 -8.51 3.68
C ARG A 62 -31.16 -8.65 3.03
N ARG A 63 -30.99 -8.18 1.80
CA ARG A 63 -29.68 -8.14 1.14
C ARG A 63 -28.65 -7.33 1.92
N TYR A 64 -29.04 -6.28 2.65
CA TYR A 64 -28.13 -5.47 3.45
C TYR A 64 -28.05 -5.92 4.91
N THR A 65 -29.16 -6.42 5.49
CA THR A 65 -29.23 -6.74 6.92
C THR A 65 -28.89 -8.20 7.26
N GLU A 66 -29.17 -9.13 6.35
CA GLU A 66 -29.07 -10.58 6.58
C GLU A 66 -28.03 -11.24 5.66
N SER A 67 -27.12 -10.46 5.07
CA SER A 67 -26.08 -11.03 4.22
C SER A 67 -25.21 -12.00 5.03
N PRO A 68 -25.11 -13.29 4.62
CA PRO A 68 -24.38 -14.30 5.38
C PRO A 68 -22.86 -14.15 5.24
N ARG A 69 -22.42 -13.33 4.28
CA ARG A 69 -21.01 -13.08 3.99
C ARG A 69 -20.64 -11.66 4.37
N ARG A 70 -19.37 -11.48 4.74
CA ARG A 70 -18.80 -10.16 4.99
C ARG A 70 -18.67 -9.42 3.65
N GLU A 71 -19.47 -8.37 3.48
CA GLU A 71 -19.46 -7.43 2.37
C GLU A 71 -18.76 -6.11 2.77
N TRP A 72 -18.53 -5.24 1.79
CA TRP A 72 -17.79 -3.98 1.96
C TRP A 72 -18.45 -3.01 2.97
N PHE A 73 -19.75 -3.19 3.21
CA PHE A 73 -20.53 -2.40 4.16
C PHE A 73 -20.75 -3.07 5.53
N THR A 74 -20.32 -4.32 5.74
CA THR A 74 -20.68 -5.11 6.94
C THR A 74 -20.24 -4.45 8.26
N GLN A 75 -19.16 -3.67 8.27
CA GLN A 75 -18.69 -2.96 9.46
C GLN A 75 -19.30 -1.55 9.64
N ARG A 76 -20.11 -1.08 8.67
CA ARG A 76 -20.64 0.29 8.63
C ARG A 76 -22.01 0.36 9.30
N ARG A 77 -22.03 0.19 10.62
CA ARG A 77 -23.29 0.09 11.40
C ARG A 77 -24.19 1.32 11.26
N ALA A 78 -23.61 2.53 11.23
CA ALA A 78 -24.37 3.76 11.05
C ALA A 78 -25.09 3.80 9.69
N PHE A 79 -24.39 3.42 8.62
CA PHE A 79 -24.95 3.30 7.27
C PHE A 79 -26.07 2.25 7.21
N LEU A 80 -25.88 1.08 7.82
CA LEU A 80 -26.91 0.04 7.86
C LEU A 80 -28.17 0.49 8.61
N HIS A 81 -28.02 1.20 9.72
CA HIS A 81 -29.16 1.79 10.44
C HIS A 81 -29.87 2.88 9.63
N GLU A 82 -29.12 3.69 8.87
CA GLU A 82 -29.70 4.70 8.00
C GLU A 82 -30.47 4.07 6.83
N LEU A 83 -29.93 3.02 6.21
CA LEU A 83 -30.61 2.25 5.16
C LEU A 83 -31.92 1.64 5.65
N GLU A 84 -31.94 1.09 6.87
CA GLU A 84 -33.15 0.55 7.49
C GLU A 84 -34.26 1.61 7.56
N GLY A 85 -33.92 2.82 8.01
CA GLY A 85 -34.85 3.96 8.03
C GLY A 85 -35.31 4.37 6.62
N LEU A 86 -34.42 4.34 5.62
CA LEU A 86 -34.80 4.63 4.24
C LEU A 86 -35.75 3.58 3.65
N PHE A 87 -35.56 2.29 3.93
CA PHE A 87 -36.49 1.24 3.51
C PHE A 87 -37.86 1.40 4.18
N GLN A 88 -37.90 1.80 5.44
CA GLN A 88 -39.16 2.13 6.12
C GLN A 88 -39.87 3.32 5.46
N ASP A 89 -39.14 4.41 5.18
CA ASP A 89 -39.68 5.57 4.48
C ASP A 89 -40.24 5.22 3.09
N VAL A 90 -39.61 4.29 2.37
CA VAL A 90 -40.09 3.79 1.08
C VAL A 90 -41.36 2.95 1.23
N GLY A 91 -41.41 2.05 2.22
CA GLY A 91 -42.60 1.25 2.50
C GLY A 91 -43.82 2.10 2.89
N GLU A 92 -43.60 3.25 3.52
CA GLU A 92 -44.64 4.22 3.88
C GLU A 92 -44.95 5.22 2.74
N GLY A 93 -44.27 5.13 1.59
CA GLY A 93 -44.45 6.04 0.46
C GLY A 93 -43.91 7.47 0.68
N ARG A 94 -43.13 7.69 1.75
CA ARG A 94 -42.50 8.99 2.05
C ARG A 94 -41.30 9.28 1.14
N ARG A 95 -40.69 8.24 0.57
CA ARG A 95 -39.55 8.33 -0.38
C ARG A 95 -39.67 7.26 -1.47
N GLY A 96 -38.99 7.50 -2.59
CA GLY A 96 -38.80 6.49 -3.65
C GLY A 96 -37.57 5.61 -3.39
N VAL A 97 -37.51 4.46 -4.07
CA VAL A 97 -36.39 3.49 -3.99
C VAL A 97 -35.07 4.14 -4.44
N GLU A 98 -35.14 5.16 -5.30
CA GLU A 98 -34.01 5.94 -5.79
C GLU A 98 -33.20 6.58 -4.66
N ALA A 99 -33.86 6.96 -3.54
CA ALA A 99 -33.19 7.51 -2.38
C ALA A 99 -32.29 6.47 -1.68
N VAL A 100 -32.71 5.20 -1.67
CA VAL A 100 -31.92 4.09 -1.14
C VAL A 100 -30.69 3.88 -2.03
N GLU A 101 -30.89 3.82 -3.36
CA GLU A 101 -29.79 3.61 -4.31
C GLU A 101 -28.75 4.73 -4.25
N ALA A 102 -29.20 5.99 -4.23
CA ALA A 102 -28.31 7.15 -4.11
C ALA A 102 -27.48 7.08 -2.82
N ARG A 103 -28.07 6.66 -1.70
CA ARG A 103 -27.36 6.53 -0.42
C ARG A 103 -26.33 5.41 -0.44
N VAL A 104 -26.65 4.28 -1.07
CA VAL A 104 -25.74 3.13 -1.24
C VAL A 104 -24.54 3.52 -2.09
N GLU A 105 -24.75 4.19 -3.23
CA GLU A 105 -23.64 4.62 -4.09
C GLU A 105 -22.78 5.68 -3.42
N ALA A 106 -23.36 6.64 -2.68
CA ALA A 106 -22.59 7.61 -1.91
C ALA A 106 -21.70 6.95 -0.83
N GLU A 107 -22.20 5.93 -0.13
CA GLU A 107 -21.43 5.18 0.86
C GLU A 107 -20.30 4.39 0.20
N LYS A 108 -20.59 3.77 -0.94
CA LYS A 108 -19.66 2.99 -1.74
C LYS A 108 -18.52 3.88 -2.25
N GLU A 109 -18.82 5.06 -2.77
CA GLU A 109 -17.78 6.05 -3.12
C GLU A 109 -16.94 6.47 -1.91
N ALA A 110 -17.57 6.72 -0.76
CA ALA A 110 -16.85 7.07 0.46
C ALA A 110 -15.94 5.93 0.94
N TRP A 111 -16.36 4.69 0.76
CA TRP A 111 -15.53 3.51 1.00
C TRP A 111 -14.34 3.49 0.04
N TYR A 112 -14.55 3.66 -1.26
CA TYR A 112 -13.47 3.69 -2.24
C TYR A 112 -12.45 4.81 -2.02
N ARG A 113 -12.88 6.00 -1.58
CA ARG A 113 -11.94 7.07 -1.21
C ARG A 113 -11.00 6.65 -0.07
N GLY A 114 -11.45 5.77 0.82
CA GLY A 114 -10.64 5.25 1.92
C GLY A 114 -9.70 4.11 1.54
N VAL A 115 -10.11 3.22 0.62
CA VAL A 115 -9.30 2.07 0.19
C VAL A 115 -8.42 2.34 -1.04
N GLY A 116 -8.67 3.43 -1.76
CA GLY A 116 -8.00 3.76 -3.02
C GLY A 116 -8.70 3.12 -4.21
N MET A 117 -9.16 3.94 -5.16
CA MET A 117 -9.73 3.47 -6.42
C MET A 117 -8.59 3.17 -7.41
N PRO A 118 -8.59 2.00 -8.08
CA PRO A 118 -7.62 1.75 -9.14
C PRO A 118 -7.86 2.66 -10.35
N ASP A 119 -6.80 2.87 -11.13
CA ASP A 119 -6.90 3.56 -12.41
C ASP A 119 -7.92 2.85 -13.32
N GLY A 120 -8.86 3.61 -13.89
CA GLY A 120 -10.00 3.07 -14.65
C GLY A 120 -11.28 2.83 -13.84
N GLY A 121 -11.28 3.09 -12.53
CA GLY A 121 -12.49 3.11 -11.71
C GLY A 121 -13.18 1.76 -11.54
N MET A 122 -14.49 1.79 -11.30
CA MET A 122 -15.32 0.59 -11.08
C MET A 122 -15.31 -0.38 -12.26
N GLU A 123 -15.29 0.17 -13.48
CA GLU A 123 -15.29 -0.63 -14.71
C GLU A 123 -14.04 -1.52 -14.80
N ALA A 124 -12.87 -0.99 -14.40
CA ALA A 124 -11.64 -1.77 -14.34
C ALA A 124 -11.72 -2.90 -13.28
N VAL A 125 -12.32 -2.61 -12.13
CA VAL A 125 -12.54 -3.60 -11.06
C VAL A 125 -13.54 -4.68 -11.49
N ASP A 126 -14.57 -4.29 -12.25
CA ASP A 126 -15.57 -5.21 -12.81
C ASP A 126 -14.96 -6.09 -13.90
N ALA A 127 -14.24 -5.51 -14.86
CA ALA A 127 -13.55 -6.25 -15.91
C ALA A 127 -12.55 -7.26 -15.34
N PHE A 128 -11.79 -6.86 -14.31
CA PHE A 128 -10.86 -7.75 -13.63
C PHE A 128 -11.57 -8.91 -12.92
N ALA A 129 -12.66 -8.63 -12.21
CA ALA A 129 -13.39 -9.66 -11.48
C ALA A 129 -14.10 -10.67 -12.39
N GLU A 130 -14.62 -10.22 -13.54
CA GLU A 130 -15.14 -11.11 -14.58
C GLU A 130 -14.05 -12.04 -15.12
N LYS A 131 -12.85 -11.49 -15.35
CA LYS A 131 -11.69 -12.28 -15.79
C LYS A 131 -11.32 -13.37 -14.77
N VAL A 132 -11.27 -13.02 -13.49
CA VAL A 132 -11.00 -13.98 -12.38
C VAL A 132 -12.11 -15.03 -12.29
N SER A 133 -13.38 -14.61 -12.35
CA SER A 133 -14.54 -15.51 -12.25
C SER A 133 -14.61 -16.49 -13.41
N SER A 134 -14.28 -16.05 -14.63
CA SER A 134 -14.19 -16.91 -15.81
C SER A 134 -13.14 -18.00 -15.66
N ILE A 135 -11.98 -17.68 -15.09
CA ILE A 135 -10.91 -18.66 -14.83
C ILE A 135 -11.36 -19.67 -13.78
N ILE A 136 -11.94 -19.20 -12.66
CA ILE A 136 -12.44 -20.07 -11.59
C ILE A 136 -13.55 -21.00 -12.07
N ASN A 137 -14.48 -20.50 -12.88
CA ASN A 137 -15.63 -21.28 -13.36
C ASN A 137 -15.25 -22.24 -14.51
N SER A 138 -14.16 -21.99 -15.24
CA SER A 138 -13.68 -22.87 -16.31
C SER A 138 -12.78 -24.00 -15.81
N THR A 139 -12.27 -23.92 -14.58
CA THR A 139 -11.51 -25.00 -13.95
C THR A 139 -12.42 -25.83 -13.05
N ALA A 140 -12.48 -27.14 -13.30
CA ALA A 140 -13.21 -28.08 -12.44
C ALA A 140 -12.64 -28.05 -11.00
N PRO A 141 -13.45 -28.31 -9.96
CA PRO A 141 -13.05 -28.09 -8.57
C PRO A 141 -12.09 -29.19 -8.11
N THR A 142 -10.79 -28.99 -8.33
CA THR A 142 -9.75 -29.77 -7.65
C THR A 142 -9.19 -28.93 -6.49
N PRO A 143 -9.25 -29.41 -5.23
CA PRO A 143 -8.97 -28.60 -4.04
C PRO A 143 -7.52 -28.17 -3.80
N THR A 144 -6.59 -28.51 -4.70
CA THR A 144 -5.14 -28.50 -4.38
C THR A 144 -4.28 -27.68 -5.34
N GLU A 145 -4.84 -27.16 -6.43
CA GLU A 145 -4.08 -26.39 -7.41
C GLU A 145 -4.86 -25.13 -7.78
N GLU A 146 -4.47 -23.97 -7.23
CA GLU A 146 -4.85 -22.71 -7.86
C GLU A 146 -4.33 -22.72 -9.29
N PRO A 147 -5.17 -22.40 -10.30
CA PRO A 147 -4.74 -22.43 -11.68
C PRO A 147 -3.58 -21.45 -11.85
N GLN A 148 -2.45 -21.91 -12.41
CA GLN A 148 -1.32 -21.03 -12.75
C GLN A 148 -1.76 -19.80 -13.56
N GLN A 149 -2.81 -19.94 -14.36
CA GLN A 149 -3.48 -18.86 -15.09
C GLN A 149 -4.00 -17.74 -14.19
N LEU A 150 -4.52 -18.06 -13.00
CA LEU A 150 -4.97 -17.08 -12.01
C LEU A 150 -3.78 -16.29 -11.44
N LYS A 151 -2.68 -16.98 -11.13
CA LYS A 151 -1.43 -16.32 -10.70
C LYS A 151 -0.88 -15.37 -11.76
N ASP A 152 -0.91 -15.76 -13.03
CA ASP A 152 -0.45 -14.93 -14.14
C ASP A 152 -1.32 -13.67 -14.31
N VAL A 153 -2.64 -13.79 -14.09
CA VAL A 153 -3.55 -12.65 -14.09
C VAL A 153 -3.27 -11.69 -12.93
N TYR A 154 -3.00 -12.20 -11.73
CA TYR A 154 -2.61 -11.37 -10.60
C TYR A 154 -1.27 -10.66 -10.82
N ILE A 155 -0.26 -11.38 -11.31
CA ILE A 155 1.07 -10.82 -11.58
C ILE A 155 0.98 -9.71 -12.63
N SER A 156 0.29 -9.96 -13.74
CA SER A 156 0.16 -8.96 -14.81
C SER A 156 -0.59 -7.70 -14.35
N THR A 157 -1.58 -7.84 -13.47
CA THR A 157 -2.42 -6.72 -13.02
C THR A 157 -1.74 -5.88 -11.94
N PHE A 158 -1.18 -6.52 -10.90
CA PHE A 158 -0.71 -5.79 -9.72
C PHE A 158 0.78 -5.48 -9.71
N PHE A 159 1.56 -6.16 -10.54
CA PHE A 159 3.01 -6.07 -10.49
C PHE A 159 3.61 -5.53 -11.79
N THR A 160 2.84 -4.87 -12.64
CA THR A 160 3.34 -4.27 -13.89
C THR A 160 3.20 -2.75 -13.87
N PRO A 161 4.31 -1.98 -14.01
CA PRO A 161 5.70 -2.43 -14.05
C PRO A 161 6.21 -2.87 -12.69
N THR A 162 7.03 -3.93 -12.67
CA THR A 162 7.58 -4.47 -11.42
C THR A 162 8.71 -3.58 -10.90
N PRO A 163 8.59 -2.96 -9.72
CA PRO A 163 9.72 -2.28 -9.11
C PRO A 163 10.75 -3.32 -8.63
N PRO A 164 12.06 -3.03 -8.72
CA PRO A 164 13.11 -3.99 -8.38
C PRO A 164 13.09 -4.46 -6.92
N SER A 165 12.47 -3.69 -6.02
CA SER A 165 12.28 -4.07 -4.62
C SER A 165 11.25 -5.19 -4.42
N LEU A 166 10.34 -5.40 -5.39
CA LEU A 166 9.29 -6.42 -5.30
C LEU A 166 9.63 -7.73 -6.02
N THR A 167 10.71 -7.77 -6.81
CA THR A 167 11.22 -8.96 -7.49
C THR A 167 11.32 -10.21 -6.59
N PRO A 168 11.90 -10.16 -5.37
CA PRO A 168 12.02 -11.37 -4.55
C PRO A 168 10.65 -11.91 -4.09
N TYR A 169 9.69 -11.03 -3.82
CA TYR A 169 8.33 -11.41 -3.42
C TYR A 169 7.55 -12.02 -4.58
N LEU A 170 7.74 -11.50 -5.79
CA LEU A 170 7.16 -12.07 -7.01
C LEU A 170 7.71 -13.44 -7.36
N GLU A 171 9.01 -13.63 -7.23
CA GLU A 171 9.65 -14.93 -7.45
C GLU A 171 9.18 -15.96 -6.43
N SER A 172 9.02 -15.52 -5.16
CA SER A 172 8.39 -16.32 -4.11
C SER A 172 6.94 -16.67 -4.45
N TYR A 173 6.14 -15.73 -4.94
CA TYR A 173 4.74 -15.99 -5.31
C TYR A 173 4.59 -16.98 -6.49
N ARG A 174 5.50 -16.88 -7.48
CA ARG A 174 5.53 -17.81 -8.63
C ARG A 174 5.89 -19.23 -8.22
N THR A 175 6.80 -19.37 -7.26
CA THR A 175 7.39 -20.67 -6.88
C THR A 175 6.65 -21.34 -5.72
N SER A 176 6.06 -20.56 -4.83
CA SER A 176 5.37 -21.07 -3.65
C SER A 176 3.91 -21.42 -3.94
N SER A 177 3.33 -22.33 -3.16
CA SER A 177 1.89 -22.55 -3.09
C SER A 177 1.19 -21.55 -2.17
N GLN A 178 1.90 -20.51 -1.72
CA GLN A 178 1.29 -19.50 -0.85
C GLN A 178 0.34 -18.64 -1.67
N PRO A 179 -0.79 -18.26 -1.07
CA PRO A 179 -1.74 -17.39 -1.74
C PRO A 179 -1.19 -15.95 -1.71
N LEU A 180 -1.72 -15.07 -2.56
CA LEU A 180 -1.16 -13.73 -2.79
C LEU A 180 -1.08 -12.89 -1.51
N GLU A 181 -1.99 -13.13 -0.57
CA GLU A 181 -2.13 -12.44 0.71
C GLU A 181 -0.89 -12.65 1.58
N ALA A 182 -0.37 -13.87 1.62
CA ALA A 182 0.83 -14.19 2.40
C ALA A 182 2.06 -13.42 1.88
N ILE A 183 2.11 -13.17 0.57
CA ILE A 183 3.18 -12.40 -0.05
C ILE A 183 3.02 -10.92 0.24
N ILE A 184 1.79 -10.38 0.17
CA ILE A 184 1.50 -8.99 0.53
C ILE A 184 1.81 -8.72 2.00
N ASP A 185 1.43 -9.63 2.89
CA ASP A 185 1.72 -9.53 4.33
C ASP A 185 3.22 -9.51 4.61
N ALA A 186 3.99 -10.34 3.90
CA ALA A 186 5.45 -10.33 3.98
C ALA A 186 6.03 -8.97 3.54
N ILE A 187 5.54 -8.40 2.43
CA ILE A 187 5.96 -7.07 1.95
C ILE A 187 5.66 -6.00 3.01
N VAL A 188 4.45 -5.97 3.54
CA VAL A 188 4.04 -4.96 4.53
C VAL A 188 4.84 -5.09 5.82
N SER A 189 5.06 -6.33 6.28
CA SER A 189 5.90 -6.62 7.44
C SER A 189 7.32 -6.10 7.23
N ASP A 190 7.96 -6.42 6.11
CA ASP A 190 9.33 -5.99 5.82
C ASP A 190 9.44 -4.47 5.65
N MET A 191 8.43 -3.83 5.04
CA MET A 191 8.35 -2.38 4.98
C MET A 191 8.25 -1.74 6.37
N SER A 192 7.45 -2.33 7.27
CA SER A 192 7.31 -1.85 8.65
C SER A 192 8.62 -1.98 9.44
N LEU A 193 9.32 -3.11 9.31
CA LEU A 193 10.62 -3.36 9.93
C LEU A 193 11.69 -2.43 9.37
N SER A 194 11.68 -2.18 8.06
CA SER A 194 12.58 -1.23 7.41
C SER A 194 12.37 0.18 7.96
N ARG A 195 11.12 0.63 8.13
CA ARG A 195 10.80 1.93 8.74
C ARG A 195 11.25 2.00 10.20
N ALA A 196 11.00 0.97 10.99
CA ALA A 196 11.43 0.92 12.39
C ALA A 196 12.96 1.06 12.53
N ASN A 197 13.72 0.48 11.61
CA ASN A 197 15.19 0.54 11.59
C ASN A 197 15.76 1.78 10.88
N GLN A 198 14.93 2.65 10.33
CA GLN A 198 15.36 3.84 9.59
C GLN A 198 16.18 4.84 10.44
N PRO A 199 15.80 5.17 11.69
CA PRO A 199 16.57 6.10 12.52
C PRO A 199 17.98 5.59 12.83
N ALA A 200 18.12 4.29 13.13
CA ALA A 200 19.41 3.66 13.38
C ALA A 200 20.33 3.73 12.14
N ARG A 201 19.78 3.43 10.95
CA ARG A 201 20.53 3.55 9.69
C ARG A 201 21.00 4.98 9.41
N HIS A 202 20.15 5.98 9.65
CA HIS A 202 20.54 7.39 9.50
C HIS A 202 21.65 7.77 10.49
N HIS A 203 21.53 7.35 11.74
CA HIS A 203 22.56 7.60 12.75
C HIS A 203 23.92 6.98 12.36
N HIS A 204 23.93 5.71 11.95
CA HIS A 204 25.16 5.05 11.49
C HIS A 204 25.75 5.72 10.25
N SER A 205 24.91 6.11 9.28
CA SER A 205 25.34 6.82 8.07
C SER A 205 25.95 8.19 8.40
N ALA A 206 25.33 8.95 9.31
CA ALA A 206 25.85 10.24 9.77
C ALA A 206 27.23 10.09 10.44
N ARG A 207 27.37 9.09 11.32
CA ARG A 207 28.65 8.80 11.99
C ARG A 207 29.75 8.39 10.98
N LEU A 208 29.42 7.56 9.99
CA LEU A 208 30.37 7.20 8.94
C LEU A 208 30.81 8.43 8.13
N ASN A 209 29.89 9.34 7.81
CA ASN A 209 30.22 10.57 7.10
C ASN A 209 31.07 11.52 7.94
N GLU A 210 30.83 11.60 9.24
CA GLU A 210 31.68 12.34 10.17
C GLU A 210 33.11 11.75 10.23
N LEU A 211 33.23 10.43 10.37
CA LEU A 211 34.54 9.76 10.39
C LEU A 211 35.31 9.96 9.08
N ARG A 212 34.62 9.90 7.93
CA ARG A 212 35.23 10.22 6.62
C ARG A 212 35.76 11.64 6.58
N ARG A 213 34.96 12.63 7.03
CA ARG A 213 35.38 14.03 7.09
C ARG A 213 36.56 14.24 8.05
N ALA A 214 36.51 13.63 9.23
CA ALA A 214 37.60 13.70 10.21
C ALA A 214 38.90 13.07 9.67
N LYS A 215 38.81 11.94 8.97
CA LYS A 215 39.95 11.31 8.31
C LYS A 215 40.57 12.23 7.26
N SER A 216 39.76 12.82 6.38
CA SER A 216 40.25 13.76 5.35
C SER A 216 40.89 15.01 5.97
N ALA A 217 40.29 15.57 7.04
CA ALA A 217 40.85 16.70 7.75
C ALA A 217 42.19 16.35 8.43
N PHE A 218 42.28 15.17 9.05
CA PHE A 218 43.52 14.68 9.64
C PHE A 218 44.62 14.49 8.59
N GLU A 219 44.30 13.89 7.44
CA GLU A 219 45.27 13.71 6.34
C GLU A 219 45.78 15.05 5.81
N LEU A 220 44.88 16.03 5.63
CA LEU A 220 45.24 17.39 5.21
C LEU A 220 46.10 18.11 6.25
N ASN A 221 45.71 18.06 7.53
CA ASN A 221 46.49 18.64 8.63
C ASN A 221 47.88 17.97 8.75
N ARG A 222 47.96 16.66 8.53
CA ARG A 222 49.23 15.93 8.53
C ARG A 222 50.15 16.41 7.40
N LEU A 223 49.61 16.60 6.20
CA LEU A 223 50.38 17.15 5.07
C LEU A 223 50.84 18.58 5.32
N GLN A 224 49.96 19.44 5.86
CA GLN A 224 50.31 20.82 6.21
C GLN A 224 51.34 20.91 7.35
N ALA A 225 51.24 20.04 8.37
CA ALA A 225 52.22 19.99 9.45
C ALA A 225 53.61 19.58 8.92
N LYS A 226 53.66 18.58 8.03
CA LYS A 226 54.89 18.16 7.35
C LYS A 226 55.49 19.29 6.52
N SER A 227 54.69 20.00 5.72
CA SER A 227 55.18 21.11 4.90
C SER A 227 55.70 22.27 5.75
N ARG A 228 54.98 22.65 6.83
CA ARG A 228 55.43 23.67 7.79
C ARG A 228 56.72 23.29 8.49
N ALA A 229 56.90 22.03 8.89
CA ALA A 229 58.13 21.55 9.51
C ALA A 229 59.32 21.61 8.54
N GLN A 230 59.12 21.23 7.28
CA GLN A 230 60.15 21.33 6.25
C GLN A 230 60.52 22.79 5.94
N ALA A 231 59.54 23.69 5.88
CA ALA A 231 59.76 25.12 5.70
C ALA A 231 60.57 25.73 6.86
N LYS A 232 60.23 25.38 8.11
CA LYS A 232 60.99 25.81 9.30
C LYS A 232 62.45 25.34 9.26
N ARG A 233 62.70 24.07 8.87
CA ARG A 233 64.07 23.55 8.72
C ARG A 233 64.86 24.30 7.66
N LYS A 234 64.27 24.56 6.49
CA LYS A 234 64.90 25.36 5.43
C LYS A 234 65.22 26.78 5.89
N ALA A 235 64.29 27.43 6.59
CA ALA A 235 64.50 28.78 7.12
C ALA A 235 65.60 28.82 8.19
N ALA A 236 65.68 27.82 9.07
CA ALA A 236 66.74 27.70 10.07
C ALA A 236 68.11 27.49 9.44
N ALA A 237 68.22 26.64 8.41
CA ALA A 237 69.45 26.45 7.65
C ALA A 237 69.89 27.74 6.96
N ALA A 238 69.00 28.41 6.23
CA ALA A 238 69.30 29.68 5.58
C ALA A 238 69.73 30.77 6.57
N ARG A 239 69.16 30.80 7.78
CA ARG A 239 69.57 31.72 8.84
C ARG A 239 70.95 31.38 9.41
N ALA A 240 71.27 30.08 9.56
CA ALA A 240 72.59 29.64 9.98
C ALA A 240 73.65 30.00 8.92
N ASP A 241 73.36 29.77 7.64
CA ASP A 241 74.23 30.16 6.53
C ASP A 241 74.46 31.67 6.50
N ALA A 242 73.41 32.48 6.66
CA ALA A 242 73.53 33.94 6.72
C ALA A 242 74.34 34.43 7.93
N LEU A 243 74.26 33.75 9.08
CA LEU A 243 75.07 34.05 10.25
C LEU A 243 76.54 33.67 10.05
N ALA A 244 76.82 32.54 9.40
CA ALA A 244 78.17 32.11 9.05
C ALA A 244 78.84 33.11 8.08
N VAL A 245 78.13 33.54 7.04
CA VAL A 245 78.61 34.59 6.12
C VAL A 245 78.87 35.92 6.84
N ARG A 246 78.05 36.26 7.85
CA ARG A 246 78.25 37.47 8.67
C ARG A 246 79.47 37.37 9.58
N ASP A 247 79.78 36.20 10.12
CA ASP A 247 80.96 35.98 10.96
C ASP A 247 82.25 35.97 10.13
N GLU A 248 82.22 35.44 8.90
CA GLU A 248 83.37 35.52 7.97
C GLU A 248 83.69 36.97 7.54
N LEU A 249 82.70 37.85 7.45
CA LEU A 249 82.89 39.28 7.16
C LEU A 249 83.40 40.09 8.37
N ARG A 250 83.54 39.46 9.55
CA ARG A 250 84.06 40.09 10.77
C ARG A 250 85.57 39.83 10.91
N LEU A 251 86.37 40.43 10.02
CA LEU A 251 87.83 40.38 10.10
C LEU A 251 88.37 40.91 11.46
N PRO A 252 89.51 40.38 11.95
CA PRO A 252 90.06 40.75 13.24
C PRO A 252 90.45 42.23 13.25
N ARG A 253 90.07 42.90 14.35
CA ARG A 253 90.48 44.26 14.67
C ARG A 253 92.01 44.27 14.75
N PHE A 254 92.68 44.89 13.77
CA PHE A 254 94.10 45.19 13.81
C PHE A 254 94.40 45.96 15.10
N GLY A 255 94.99 45.28 16.08
CA GLY A 255 95.60 45.91 17.24
C GLY A 255 96.90 46.55 16.78
N GLY A 256 96.89 47.87 16.66
CA GLY A 256 98.11 48.66 16.62
C GLY A 256 98.74 48.69 18.01
N GLY A 257 100.06 48.50 18.06
CA GLY A 257 100.85 48.69 19.27
C GLY A 257 102.34 48.58 18.97
N GLY A 258 103.04 49.71 19.07
CA GLY A 258 104.50 49.80 19.11
C GLY A 258 105.10 50.49 17.90
#